data_AF-A0A1B6H6K1-F1
#
_entry.id   AF-A0A1B6H6K1-F1
#
_cell.length_a   1.000
_cell.length_b   1.000
_cell.length_c   1.000
_cell.angle_alpha   90.00
_cell.angle_beta   90.00
_cell.angle_gamma   90.00
#
_symmetry.space_group_name_H-M   'P 1'
#
loop_
_entity.id
_entity.type
_entity.pdbx_description
1 polymer ?
#
loop_
_entity_poly.entity_id
_entity_poly.type
_entity_poly.pdbx_seq_one_letter_code
_entity_poly.pdbx_strand_id
1 'polypeptide(L)'
;TYKYGDSDVDAKMNLLKKGMLLNYQHHWIVDNMPVTWCYHLEDGRQYCSTGFPMGCYVRDHRNPEDICMISKMYNQPNTYYIFNHVDLVITYHSGEGEEWGSSFRSNGGRIVSVKVTPRSIKHPDPDHLSCNPHDTLTPMAIPDRKLKEGETIEITYSYSITFEKNNTVKWSSRWDYILESMPHTNIHWFSILNSLMIVLFLSGMVAMIILRTLHKDIARYNQIDSGEDVQEEFGWKLVHGDVFRPPRKGMLLSVFLGSGVQVFFMTLVTLVFACLGFLSPANRGALMTCAMILYVCLGTPAGFVSARVYKSFGG
;
A
#
# COMPACT_ATOMS: atom_id res chain seq x y z
N THR A 1 7.52 34.55 -13.44
CA THR A 1 6.99 35.17 -14.68
C THR A 1 7.58 34.48 -15.89
N TYR A 2 6.75 34.12 -16.87
CA TYR A 2 7.14 33.49 -18.13
C TYR A 2 6.91 34.49 -19.26
N LYS A 3 7.99 35.11 -19.76
CA LYS A 3 7.94 36.02 -20.93
C LYS A 3 8.27 35.24 -22.19
N TYR A 4 7.32 35.20 -23.13
CA TYR A 4 7.49 34.47 -24.38
C TYR A 4 8.48 35.18 -25.32
N GLY A 5 9.41 34.43 -25.92
CA GLY A 5 10.48 34.94 -26.78
C GLY A 5 11.90 34.59 -26.31
N ASP A 6 12.05 34.02 -25.11
CA ASP A 6 13.30 33.42 -24.64
C ASP A 6 13.21 31.88 -24.73
N SER A 7 14.15 31.26 -25.44
CA SER A 7 14.19 29.82 -25.67
C SER A 7 14.16 28.98 -24.39
N ASP A 8 14.74 29.45 -23.28
CA ASP A 8 14.74 28.74 -21.99
C ASP A 8 13.37 28.81 -21.31
N VAL A 9 12.70 29.95 -21.39
CA VAL A 9 11.35 30.16 -20.82
C VAL A 9 10.31 29.32 -21.57
N ASP A 10 10.43 29.23 -22.89
CA ASP A 10 9.57 28.41 -23.73
C ASP A 10 9.73 26.92 -23.41
N ALA A 11 10.96 26.46 -23.19
CA ALA A 11 11.24 25.09 -22.77
C ALA A 11 10.59 24.77 -21.40
N LYS A 12 10.70 25.68 -20.42
CA LYS A 12 10.07 25.54 -19.10
C LYS A 12 8.54 25.51 -19.17
N MET A 13 7.93 26.37 -19.99
CA MET A 13 6.48 26.38 -20.19
C MET A 13 6.00 25.08 -20.86
N ASN A 14 6.73 24.57 -21.86
CA ASN A 14 6.41 23.29 -22.49
C ASN A 14 6.56 22.11 -21.52
N LEU A 15 7.56 22.14 -20.64
CA LEU A 15 7.72 21.14 -19.58
C LEU A 15 6.52 21.15 -18.62
N LEU A 16 6.06 22.34 -18.21
CA LEU A 16 4.89 22.52 -17.37
C LEU A 16 3.60 21.97 -18.03
N LYS A 17 3.36 22.33 -19.30
CA LYS A 17 2.24 21.80 -20.10
C LYS A 17 2.29 20.28 -20.22
N LYS A 18 3.47 19.72 -20.50
CA LYS A 18 3.70 18.27 -20.56
C LYS A 18 3.43 17.59 -19.22
N GLY A 19 3.81 18.20 -18.10
CA GLY A 19 3.53 17.70 -16.76
C GLY A 19 2.03 17.60 -16.49
N MET A 20 1.26 18.64 -16.85
CA MET A 20 -0.20 18.65 -16.72
C MET A 20 -0.85 17.62 -17.65
N LEU A 21 -0.38 17.51 -18.90
CA LEU A 21 -0.90 16.53 -19.86
C LEU A 21 -0.68 15.08 -19.42
N LEU A 22 0.43 14.80 -18.75
CA LEU A 22 0.79 13.47 -18.23
C LEU A 22 0.28 13.22 -16.80
N ASN A 23 -0.58 14.09 -16.26
CA ASN A 23 -1.16 13.98 -14.91
C ASN A 23 -0.11 13.81 -13.80
N TYR A 24 1.01 14.52 -13.87
CA TYR A 24 2.00 14.51 -12.79
C TYR A 24 1.38 15.01 -11.48
N GLN A 25 1.69 14.29 -10.40
CA GLN A 25 1.16 14.54 -9.07
C GLN A 25 2.24 15.05 -8.11
N HIS A 26 1.83 15.94 -7.21
CA HIS A 26 2.59 16.35 -6.05
C HIS A 26 2.30 15.40 -4.88
N HIS A 27 3.36 14.84 -4.31
CA HIS A 27 3.30 14.04 -3.10
C HIS A 27 3.92 14.81 -1.95
N TRP A 28 3.08 15.32 -1.05
CA TRP A 28 3.51 16.05 0.14
C TRP A 28 3.38 15.17 1.36
N ILE A 29 4.27 15.36 2.34
CA ILE A 29 4.29 14.61 3.59
C ILE A 29 4.26 15.58 4.76
N VAL A 30 3.32 15.38 5.67
CA VAL A 30 3.17 16.15 6.91
C VAL A 30 3.05 15.16 8.06
N ASP A 31 3.89 15.30 9.09
CA ASP A 31 3.93 14.38 10.25
C ASP A 31 3.98 12.88 9.85
N ASN A 32 4.82 12.60 8.85
CA ASN A 32 5.00 11.27 8.27
C ASN A 32 3.75 10.67 7.57
N MET A 33 2.70 11.46 7.36
CA MET A 33 1.49 11.09 6.62
C MET A 33 1.46 11.76 5.25
N PRO A 34 1.00 11.07 4.19
CA PRO A 34 0.81 11.70 2.90
C PRO A 34 -0.39 12.65 2.95
N VAL A 35 -0.24 13.80 2.30
CA VAL A 35 -1.37 14.70 2.07
C VAL A 35 -2.31 14.06 1.04
N THR A 36 -3.59 13.97 1.38
CA THR A 36 -4.59 13.30 0.54
C THR A 36 -5.49 14.30 -0.16
N TRP A 37 -5.76 14.08 -1.43
CA TRP A 37 -6.77 14.83 -2.17
C TRP A 37 -8.01 13.96 -2.36
N CYS A 38 -9.14 14.45 -1.87
CA CYS A 38 -10.42 13.76 -1.99
C CYS A 38 -11.35 14.53 -2.92
N TYR A 39 -11.97 13.84 -3.87
CA TYR A 39 -12.98 14.40 -4.76
C TYR A 39 -14.19 13.46 -4.86
N HIS A 40 -15.36 14.01 -5.14
CA HIS A 40 -16.58 13.25 -5.31
C HIS A 40 -16.79 12.95 -6.79
N LEU A 41 -17.08 11.69 -7.12
CA LEU A 41 -17.56 11.31 -8.44
C LEU A 41 -19.06 11.61 -8.58
N GLU A 42 -19.56 11.64 -9.82
CA GLU A 42 -20.99 11.85 -10.10
C GLU A 42 -21.90 10.80 -9.43
N ASP A 43 -21.39 9.59 -9.18
CA ASP A 43 -22.06 8.52 -8.43
C ASP A 43 -22.19 8.79 -6.91
N GLY A 44 -21.75 9.95 -6.42
CA GLY A 44 -21.75 10.31 -4.99
C GLY A 44 -20.67 9.63 -4.15
N ARG A 45 -19.86 8.75 -4.75
CA ARG A 45 -18.71 8.12 -4.10
C ARG A 45 -17.55 9.11 -3.97
N GLN A 46 -16.94 9.16 -2.78
CA GLN A 46 -15.73 9.94 -2.54
C GLN A 46 -14.51 9.07 -2.84
N TYR A 47 -13.62 9.56 -3.69
CA TYR A 47 -12.32 8.96 -3.96
C TYR A 47 -11.24 9.83 -3.34
N CYS A 48 -10.30 9.24 -2.61
CA CYS A 48 -9.13 9.94 -2.10
C CYS A 48 -7.85 9.34 -2.66
N SER A 49 -6.98 10.19 -3.18
CA SER A 49 -5.65 9.82 -3.66
C SER A 49 -4.57 10.33 -2.73
N THR A 50 -3.44 9.60 -2.65
CA THR A 50 -2.25 10.03 -1.91
C THR A 50 -1.39 10.94 -2.79
N GLY A 51 -1.89 12.14 -3.05
CA GLY A 51 -1.26 13.12 -3.93
C GLY A 51 -2.30 13.94 -4.65
N PHE A 52 -1.88 15.05 -5.25
CA PHE A 52 -2.76 15.91 -6.04
C PHE A 52 -2.08 16.30 -7.35
N PRO A 53 -2.84 16.40 -8.45
CA PRO A 53 -2.28 16.75 -9.76
C PRO A 53 -1.75 18.20 -9.75
N MET A 54 -0.72 18.46 -10.56
CA MET A 54 -0.20 19.83 -10.75
C MET A 54 -1.17 20.76 -11.49
N GLY A 55 -2.16 20.19 -12.18
CA GLY A 55 -3.11 20.89 -13.01
C GLY A 55 -3.92 19.90 -13.84
N CYS A 56 -4.68 20.41 -14.79
CA CYS A 56 -5.50 19.59 -15.67
C CYS A 56 -5.54 20.20 -17.08
N TYR A 57 -5.84 19.38 -18.09
CA TYR A 57 -5.97 19.81 -19.48
C TYR A 57 -7.36 19.48 -20.02
N VAL A 58 -8.05 20.48 -20.58
CA VAL A 58 -9.35 20.28 -21.21
C VAL A 58 -9.15 20.04 -22.70
N ARG A 59 -9.47 18.83 -23.16
CA ARG A 59 -9.47 18.47 -24.57
C ARG A 59 -10.73 18.97 -25.27
N ASP A 60 -10.66 19.07 -26.60
CA ASP A 60 -11.80 19.47 -27.45
C ASP A 60 -13.01 18.53 -27.31
N HIS A 61 -12.77 17.26 -27.00
CA HIS A 61 -13.81 16.29 -26.64
C HIS A 61 -13.65 15.97 -25.14
N ARG A 62 -14.64 16.38 -24.33
CA ARG A 62 -14.62 16.10 -22.88
C ARG A 62 -14.78 14.61 -22.65
N ASN A 63 -13.79 14.00 -21.99
CA ASN A 63 -13.94 12.66 -21.47
C ASN A 63 -14.52 12.74 -20.04
N PRO A 64 -15.48 11.90 -19.63
CA PRO A 64 -16.04 11.90 -18.27
C PRO A 64 -15.01 11.64 -17.16
N GLU A 65 -13.85 11.09 -17.52
CA GLU A 65 -12.76 10.76 -16.60
C GLU A 65 -11.69 11.86 -16.47
N ASP A 66 -11.86 13.00 -17.14
CA ASP A 66 -10.87 14.08 -17.10
C ASP A 66 -10.88 14.80 -15.74
N ILE A 67 -9.70 14.95 -15.13
CA ILE A 67 -9.47 15.63 -13.84
C ILE A 67 -10.08 17.04 -13.82
N CYS A 68 -10.16 17.73 -14.96
CA CYS A 68 -10.75 19.07 -15.02
C CYS A 68 -12.24 19.12 -14.64
N MET A 69 -12.94 17.99 -14.58
CA MET A 69 -14.35 17.95 -14.15
C MET A 69 -14.56 18.28 -12.67
N ILE A 70 -13.49 18.39 -11.88
CA ILE A 70 -13.56 18.76 -10.46
C ILE A 70 -14.22 20.13 -10.23
N SER A 71 -14.20 21.01 -11.24
CA SER A 71 -14.87 22.30 -11.20
C SER A 71 -15.49 22.66 -12.55
N LYS A 72 -16.74 23.12 -12.53
CA LYS A 72 -17.44 23.63 -13.72
C LYS A 72 -16.74 24.86 -14.34
N MET A 73 -15.84 25.51 -13.61
CA MET A 73 -15.05 26.65 -14.09
C MET A 73 -13.99 26.26 -15.12
N TYR A 74 -13.55 24.99 -15.14
CA TYR A 74 -12.52 24.49 -16.05
C TYR A 74 -13.16 23.96 -17.34
N ASN A 75 -13.72 24.87 -18.13
CA ASN A 75 -14.59 24.50 -19.25
C ASN A 75 -14.10 24.95 -20.62
N GLN A 76 -12.99 25.70 -20.72
CA GLN A 76 -12.50 26.20 -22.00
C GLN A 76 -11.78 25.07 -22.75
N PRO A 77 -12.13 24.79 -24.03
CA PRO A 77 -11.46 23.75 -24.81
C PRO A 77 -10.00 24.13 -25.08
N ASN A 78 -9.15 23.12 -25.26
CA ASN A 78 -7.72 23.25 -25.58
C ASN A 78 -6.98 24.21 -24.63
N THR A 79 -7.26 24.07 -23.33
CA THR A 79 -6.75 24.96 -22.28
C THR A 79 -6.24 24.15 -21.10
N TYR A 80 -5.06 24.52 -20.62
CA TYR A 80 -4.46 23.97 -19.40
C TYR A 80 -4.85 24.85 -18.20
N TYR A 81 -5.22 24.23 -17.09
CA TYR A 81 -5.46 24.90 -15.82
C TYR A 81 -4.42 24.42 -14.83
N ILE A 82 -3.54 25.31 -14.40
CA ILE A 82 -2.55 25.00 -13.37
C ILE A 82 -3.17 25.14 -11.98
N PHE A 83 -2.89 24.19 -11.09
CA PHE A 83 -3.30 24.27 -9.70
C PHE A 83 -2.22 24.98 -8.89
N ASN A 84 -2.29 26.31 -8.89
CA ASN A 84 -1.35 27.20 -8.22
C ASN A 84 -1.78 27.60 -6.80
N HIS A 85 -3.01 27.31 -6.40
CA HIS A 85 -3.47 27.49 -5.02
C HIS A 85 -3.84 26.15 -4.39
N VAL A 86 -3.49 25.96 -3.13
CA VAL A 86 -3.86 24.76 -2.37
C VAL A 86 -4.49 25.14 -1.05
N ASP A 87 -5.69 24.61 -0.78
CA ASP A 87 -6.32 24.73 0.52
C ASP A 87 -6.01 23.47 1.34
N LEU A 88 -5.31 23.65 2.46
CA LEU A 88 -4.92 22.57 3.36
C LEU A 88 -5.85 22.57 4.57
N VAL A 89 -6.54 21.46 4.79
CA VAL A 89 -7.31 21.21 6.01
C VAL A 89 -6.53 20.21 6.86
N ILE A 90 -6.00 20.69 7.99
CA ILE A 90 -5.24 19.89 8.94
C ILE A 90 -6.15 19.59 10.13
N THR A 91 -6.58 18.34 10.23
CA THR A 91 -7.37 17.88 11.35
C THR A 91 -6.45 17.37 12.46
N TYR A 92 -6.64 17.85 13.68
CA TYR A 92 -5.83 17.47 14.83
C TYR A 92 -6.68 17.03 16.02
N HIS A 93 -6.13 16.12 16.82
CA HIS A 93 -6.65 15.69 18.11
C HIS A 93 -6.00 16.57 19.18
N SER A 94 -6.80 17.35 19.90
CA SER A 94 -6.29 18.25 20.95
C SER A 94 -5.80 17.45 22.17
N GLY A 95 -4.65 17.82 22.72
CA GLY A 95 -4.17 17.23 23.98
C GLY A 95 -4.96 17.67 25.23
N GLU A 96 -5.89 18.60 25.08
CA GLU A 96 -6.73 19.09 26.17
C GLU A 96 -7.59 17.95 26.77
N GLY A 97 -7.34 17.61 28.04
CA GLY A 97 -8.04 16.52 28.75
C GLY A 97 -7.37 15.14 28.63
N GLU A 98 -6.23 15.04 27.93
CA GLU A 98 -5.50 13.80 27.71
C GLU A 98 -4.17 13.78 28.49
N GLU A 99 -3.79 12.63 29.06
CA GLU A 99 -2.55 12.52 29.85
C GLU A 99 -1.30 12.89 29.04
N TRP A 100 -1.26 12.51 27.76
CA TRP A 100 -0.17 12.86 26.84
C TRP A 100 -0.19 14.33 26.38
N GLY A 101 -1.30 15.03 26.59
CA GLY A 101 -1.47 16.44 26.23
C GLY A 101 -0.69 17.39 27.14
N SER A 102 -0.35 16.95 28.35
CA SER A 102 0.49 17.68 29.31
C SER A 102 1.89 18.04 28.77
N SER A 103 2.36 17.31 27.76
CA SER A 103 3.66 17.55 27.10
C SER A 103 3.62 18.68 26.07
N PHE A 104 2.42 19.16 25.70
CA PHE A 104 2.24 20.18 24.68
C PHE A 104 1.83 21.53 25.28
N ARG A 105 2.09 22.63 24.55
CA ARG A 105 1.59 23.97 24.92
C ARG A 105 0.05 23.99 24.89
N SER A 106 -0.56 25.03 25.46
CA SER A 106 -2.02 25.18 25.65
C SER A 106 -2.91 24.96 24.40
N ASN A 107 -2.34 24.95 23.18
CA ASN A 107 -3.04 24.69 21.91
C ASN A 107 -2.39 23.56 21.09
N GLY A 108 -1.71 22.62 21.73
CA GLY A 108 -1.04 21.52 21.05
C GLY A 108 -1.95 20.31 20.84
N GLY A 109 -1.68 19.59 19.75
CA GLY A 109 -2.41 18.38 19.41
C GLY A 109 -1.63 17.53 18.43
N ARG A 110 -2.10 16.30 18.23
CA ARG A 110 -1.52 15.37 17.28
C ARG A 110 -2.31 15.40 15.97
N ILE A 111 -1.60 15.46 14.85
CA ILE A 111 -2.23 15.50 13.53
C ILE A 111 -2.84 14.13 13.21
N VAL A 112 -4.09 14.14 12.76
CA VAL A 112 -4.87 12.93 12.47
C VAL A 112 -5.21 12.80 10.99
N SER A 113 -5.42 13.91 10.29
CA SER A 113 -5.55 13.88 8.82
C SER A 113 -5.08 15.19 8.19
N VAL A 114 -4.62 15.10 6.95
CA VAL A 114 -4.25 16.27 6.14
C VAL A 114 -4.88 16.13 4.76
N LYS A 115 -5.85 16.98 4.48
CA LYS A 115 -6.56 17.00 3.19
C LYS A 115 -6.15 18.24 2.40
N VAL A 116 -6.00 18.08 1.10
CA VAL A 116 -5.72 19.18 0.17
C VAL A 116 -6.85 19.32 -0.83
N THR A 117 -7.22 20.56 -1.12
CA THR A 117 -8.10 20.91 -2.24
C THR A 117 -7.31 21.81 -3.19
N PRO A 118 -6.88 21.30 -4.36
CA PRO A 118 -6.18 22.11 -5.33
C PRO A 118 -7.15 23.04 -6.08
N ARG A 119 -6.75 24.29 -6.29
CA ARG A 119 -7.49 25.30 -7.05
C ARG A 119 -6.59 25.98 -8.08
N SER A 120 -7.20 26.35 -9.21
CA SER A 120 -6.59 27.25 -10.19
C SER A 120 -7.12 28.65 -9.96
N ILE A 121 -6.23 29.61 -9.65
CA ILE A 121 -6.61 30.99 -9.36
C ILE A 121 -5.71 31.93 -10.15
N LYS A 122 -6.30 32.78 -10.99
CA LYS A 122 -5.59 33.91 -11.58
C LYS A 122 -5.63 35.07 -10.59
N HIS A 123 -4.54 35.22 -9.82
CA HIS A 123 -4.39 36.34 -8.89
C HIS A 123 -4.33 37.67 -9.65
N PRO A 124 -5.22 38.63 -9.36
CA PRO A 124 -5.21 39.93 -10.04
C PRO A 124 -4.02 40.80 -9.64
N ASP A 125 -3.53 40.63 -8.41
CA ASP A 125 -2.36 41.31 -7.86
C ASP A 125 -1.44 40.29 -7.16
N PRO A 126 -0.15 40.21 -7.52
CA PRO A 126 0.83 39.38 -6.83
C PRO A 126 1.02 39.74 -5.35
N ASP A 127 0.83 41.01 -4.96
CA ASP A 127 1.07 41.51 -3.62
C ASP A 127 -0.17 41.42 -2.71
N HIS A 128 -1.37 41.37 -3.31
CA HIS A 128 -2.66 41.22 -2.63
C HIS A 128 -3.40 39.97 -3.09
N LEU A 129 -3.08 38.84 -2.46
CA LEU A 129 -3.64 37.54 -2.81
C LEU A 129 -5.12 37.44 -2.39
N SER A 130 -6.01 37.19 -3.36
CA SER A 130 -7.39 36.79 -3.11
C SER A 130 -7.45 35.27 -2.96
N CYS A 131 -7.39 34.78 -1.72
CA CYS A 131 -7.40 33.34 -1.43
C CYS A 131 -8.74 32.82 -0.90
N ASN A 132 -9.76 33.67 -0.76
CA ASN A 132 -11.03 33.28 -0.12
C ASN A 132 -11.76 32.23 -0.99
N PRO A 133 -12.25 31.11 -0.42
CA PRO A 133 -13.03 30.12 -1.14
C PRO A 133 -14.33 30.66 -1.74
N HIS A 134 -14.88 31.74 -1.18
CA HIS A 134 -16.15 32.34 -1.61
C HIS A 134 -16.01 33.35 -2.75
N ASP A 135 -14.80 33.77 -3.08
CA ASP A 135 -14.59 34.73 -4.15
C ASP A 135 -14.66 34.01 -5.51
N THR A 136 -15.48 34.55 -6.43
CA THR A 136 -15.61 34.03 -7.80
C THR A 136 -14.39 34.43 -8.63
N LEU A 137 -13.25 33.82 -8.32
CA LEU A 137 -11.99 34.12 -8.98
C LEU A 137 -11.90 33.38 -10.32
N THR A 138 -11.39 34.09 -11.32
CA THR A 138 -11.14 33.50 -12.63
C THR A 138 -10.00 32.48 -12.53
N PRO A 139 -10.13 31.30 -13.15
CA PRO A 139 -9.09 30.28 -13.10
C PRO A 139 -7.86 30.67 -13.92
N MET A 140 -6.69 30.16 -13.55
CA MET A 140 -5.42 30.40 -14.26
C MET A 140 -5.35 29.52 -15.51
N ALA A 141 -5.96 30.00 -16.59
CA ALA A 141 -5.98 29.37 -17.90
C ALA A 141 -4.70 29.65 -18.69
N ILE A 142 -4.08 28.59 -19.22
CA ILE A 142 -2.94 28.64 -20.14
C ILE A 142 -3.40 27.98 -21.45
N PRO A 143 -3.57 28.72 -22.55
CA PRO A 143 -4.10 28.16 -23.78
C PRO A 143 -3.08 27.21 -24.45
N ASP A 144 -3.58 26.17 -25.12
CA ASP A 144 -2.78 25.25 -25.93
C ASP A 144 -2.46 25.83 -27.32
N ARG A 145 -1.83 27.00 -27.31
CA ARG A 145 -1.26 27.63 -28.49
C ARG A 145 0.14 28.12 -28.18
N LYS A 146 0.90 28.41 -29.25
CA LYS A 146 2.06 29.27 -29.12
C LYS A 146 1.59 30.65 -28.63
N LEU A 147 2.19 31.13 -27.56
CA LEU A 147 1.93 32.48 -27.07
C LEU A 147 2.49 33.47 -28.11
N LYS A 148 1.92 34.68 -28.16
CA LYS A 148 2.44 35.70 -29.08
C LYS A 148 3.74 36.27 -28.50
N GLU A 149 4.64 36.71 -29.37
CA GLU A 149 5.87 37.38 -28.94
C GLU A 149 5.54 38.61 -28.09
N GLY A 150 6.07 38.67 -26.86
CA GLY A 150 5.73 39.70 -25.87
C GLY A 150 4.57 39.35 -24.91
N GLU A 151 3.88 38.24 -25.09
CA GLU A 151 2.88 37.75 -24.12
C GLU A 151 3.58 37.22 -22.86
N THR A 152 3.18 37.73 -21.69
CA THR A 152 3.75 37.34 -20.39
C THR A 152 2.71 36.60 -19.55
N ILE A 153 3.05 35.40 -19.08
CA ILE A 153 2.25 34.63 -18.13
C ILE A 153 2.91 34.70 -16.76
N GLU A 154 2.25 35.27 -15.78
CA GLU A 154 2.69 35.24 -14.39
C GLU A 154 1.86 34.23 -13.60
N ILE A 155 2.55 33.34 -12.89
CA ILE A 155 1.93 32.30 -12.08
C ILE A 155 2.37 32.52 -10.64
N THR A 156 1.42 32.93 -9.80
CA THR A 156 1.65 33.13 -8.37
C THR A 156 1.17 31.89 -7.62
N TYR A 157 2.06 31.24 -6.88
CA TYR A 157 1.70 30.10 -6.03
C TYR A 157 1.30 30.58 -4.64
N SER A 158 0.26 29.99 -4.09
CA SER A 158 -0.29 30.39 -2.79
C SER A 158 -0.89 29.18 -2.07
N TYR A 159 -1.05 29.28 -0.76
CA TYR A 159 -1.69 28.23 0.03
C TYR A 159 -2.52 28.86 1.15
N SER A 160 -3.56 28.15 1.56
CA SER A 160 -4.36 28.47 2.75
C SER A 160 -4.31 27.28 3.70
N ILE A 161 -4.35 27.53 5.01
CA ILE A 161 -4.34 26.46 6.03
C ILE A 161 -5.49 26.69 7.00
N THR A 162 -6.32 25.66 7.16
CA THR A 162 -7.40 25.60 8.14
C THR A 162 -7.11 24.47 9.11
N PHE A 163 -7.13 24.76 10.40
CA PHE A 163 -6.97 23.75 11.45
C PHE A 163 -8.34 23.37 12.02
N GLU A 164 -8.67 22.09 11.98
CA GLU A 164 -9.94 21.56 12.51
C GLU A 164 -9.67 20.64 13.71
N LYS A 165 -10.27 20.95 14.85
CA LYS A 165 -10.20 20.09 16.05
C LYS A 165 -11.17 18.93 15.88
N ASN A 166 -10.65 17.70 15.95
CA ASN A 166 -11.48 16.49 15.99
C ASN A 166 -10.88 15.46 16.97
N ASN A 167 -11.52 15.32 18.12
CA ASN A 167 -11.09 14.40 19.19
C ASN A 167 -11.74 13.01 19.08
N THR A 168 -12.66 12.77 18.12
CA THR A 168 -13.28 11.44 17.98
C THR A 168 -12.33 10.41 17.38
N VAL A 169 -11.42 10.86 16.50
CA VAL A 169 -10.43 10.00 15.86
C VAL A 169 -9.19 9.90 16.76
N LYS A 170 -8.86 8.68 17.17
CA LYS A 170 -7.63 8.42 17.94
C LYS A 170 -6.42 8.54 17.03
N TRP A 171 -5.31 9.03 17.58
CA TRP A 171 -4.06 9.13 16.81
C TRP A 171 -3.57 7.76 16.29
N SER A 172 -3.86 6.66 16.98
CA SER A 172 -3.49 5.31 16.54
C SER A 172 -4.21 4.85 15.27
N SER A 173 -5.44 5.33 15.03
CA SER A 173 -6.28 5.01 13.86
C SER A 173 -6.16 6.04 12.73
N ARG A 174 -5.14 6.92 12.79
CA ARG A 174 -5.01 8.03 11.83
C ARG A 174 -4.74 7.60 10.38
N TRP A 175 -4.33 6.35 10.17
CA TRP A 175 -4.13 5.79 8.83
C TRP A 175 -5.41 5.24 8.20
N ASP A 176 -6.46 5.02 8.99
CA ASP A 176 -7.65 4.29 8.56
C ASP A 176 -8.36 5.00 7.41
N TYR A 177 -8.44 6.34 7.44
CA TYR A 177 -9.08 7.11 6.36
C TYR A 177 -8.33 7.00 5.01
N ILE A 178 -7.02 6.73 5.04
CA ILE A 178 -6.19 6.54 3.83
C ILE A 178 -6.35 5.11 3.33
N LEU A 179 -6.43 4.14 4.24
CA LEU A 179 -6.57 2.72 3.89
C LEU A 179 -7.98 2.40 3.37
N GLU A 180 -9.02 3.00 3.96
CA GLU A 180 -10.41 2.81 3.58
C GLU A 180 -10.74 3.44 2.21
N SER A 181 -10.03 4.51 1.85
CA SER A 181 -10.23 5.20 0.57
C SER A 181 -9.56 4.51 -0.63
N MET A 182 -8.84 3.39 -0.43
CA MET A 182 -8.28 2.59 -1.52
C MET A 182 -9.35 1.66 -2.13
N PRO A 183 -9.77 1.86 -3.41
CA PRO A 183 -10.91 1.14 -4.00
C PRO A 183 -10.66 -0.32 -4.38
N HIS A 184 -9.48 -0.87 -4.10
CA HIS A 184 -9.03 -2.14 -4.68
C HIS A 184 -9.29 -3.40 -3.83
N THR A 185 -9.97 -3.29 -2.68
CA THR A 185 -10.18 -4.44 -1.78
C THR A 185 -10.95 -5.59 -2.46
N ASN A 186 -11.81 -5.30 -3.44
CA ASN A 186 -12.61 -6.32 -4.13
C ASN A 186 -11.79 -7.23 -5.06
N ILE A 187 -10.70 -6.75 -5.66
CA ILE A 187 -9.93 -7.52 -6.66
C ILE A 187 -9.03 -8.56 -5.98
N HIS A 188 -8.49 -8.25 -4.79
CA HIS A 188 -7.57 -9.13 -4.10
C HIS A 188 -8.24 -10.36 -3.49
N TRP A 189 -9.46 -10.23 -2.96
CA TRP A 189 -10.17 -11.38 -2.36
C TRP A 189 -10.50 -12.47 -3.39
N PHE A 190 -10.76 -12.10 -4.64
CA PHE A 190 -10.95 -13.06 -5.73
C PHE A 190 -9.70 -13.91 -5.98
N SER A 191 -8.51 -13.29 -5.98
CA SER A 191 -7.24 -14.02 -6.13
C SER A 191 -6.99 -14.97 -4.96
N ILE A 192 -7.32 -14.57 -3.74
CA ILE A 192 -7.18 -15.41 -2.54
C ILE A 192 -8.10 -16.63 -2.65
N LEU A 193 -9.37 -16.44 -2.98
CA LEU A 193 -10.35 -17.53 -3.14
C LEU A 193 -9.93 -18.50 -4.25
N ASN A 194 -9.48 -17.97 -5.40
CA ASN A 194 -8.99 -18.79 -6.50
C ASN A 194 -7.79 -19.66 -6.08
N SER A 195 -6.81 -19.07 -5.37
CA SER A 195 -5.66 -19.83 -4.88
C SER A 195 -6.03 -20.89 -3.84
N LEU A 196 -6.98 -20.58 -2.93
CA LEU A 196 -7.48 -21.50 -1.92
C LEU A 196 -8.17 -22.71 -2.58
N MET A 197 -9.00 -22.48 -3.60
CA MET A 197 -9.71 -23.54 -4.32
C MET A 197 -8.74 -24.50 -5.00
N ILE A 198 -7.70 -23.97 -5.67
CA ILE A 198 -6.66 -24.79 -6.31
C ILE A 198 -5.94 -25.67 -5.27
N VAL A 199 -5.56 -25.10 -4.12
CA VAL A 199 -4.88 -25.84 -3.05
C VAL A 199 -5.77 -26.95 -2.48
N LEU A 200 -7.05 -26.68 -2.22
CA LEU A 200 -8.01 -27.67 -1.72
C LEU A 200 -8.25 -28.81 -2.73
N PHE A 201 -8.35 -28.48 -4.02
CA PHE A 201 -8.54 -29.49 -5.05
C PHE A 201 -7.31 -30.38 -5.23
N LEU A 202 -6.11 -29.78 -5.26
CA LEU A 202 -4.85 -30.52 -5.35
C LEU A 202 -4.64 -31.40 -4.11
N SER A 203 -4.90 -30.88 -2.90
CA SER A 203 -4.80 -31.68 -1.67
C SER A 203 -5.82 -32.81 -1.63
N GLY A 204 -7.06 -32.56 -2.07
CA GLY A 204 -8.10 -33.58 -2.20
C GLY A 204 -7.75 -34.67 -3.21
N MET A 205 -7.20 -34.31 -4.37
CA MET A 205 -6.74 -35.26 -5.38
C MET A 205 -5.59 -36.14 -4.84
N VAL A 206 -4.58 -35.53 -4.21
CA VAL A 206 -3.47 -36.27 -3.58
C VAL A 206 -4.00 -37.18 -2.46
N ALA A 207 -4.90 -36.68 -1.61
CA ALA A 207 -5.52 -37.48 -0.55
C ALA A 207 -6.32 -38.66 -1.12
N MET A 208 -7.08 -38.48 -2.20
CA MET A 208 -7.79 -39.58 -2.88
C MET A 208 -6.81 -40.62 -3.45
N ILE A 209 -5.71 -40.20 -4.07
CA ILE A 209 -4.68 -41.12 -4.58
C ILE A 209 -4.06 -41.91 -3.42
N ILE A 210 -3.70 -41.25 -2.31
CA ILE A 210 -3.15 -41.90 -1.11
C ILE A 210 -4.17 -42.86 -0.50
N LEU A 211 -5.43 -42.44 -0.31
CA LEU A 211 -6.46 -43.30 0.25
C LEU A 211 -6.74 -44.51 -0.65
N ARG A 212 -6.80 -44.32 -1.97
CA ARG A 212 -7.05 -45.42 -2.92
C ARG A 212 -5.91 -46.43 -2.93
N THR A 213 -4.66 -45.95 -2.90
CA THR A 213 -3.47 -46.82 -2.84
C THR A 213 -3.42 -47.57 -1.51
N LEU A 214 -3.65 -46.88 -0.39
CA LEU A 214 -3.67 -47.48 0.95
C LEU A 214 -4.79 -48.52 1.11
N HIS A 215 -6.02 -48.23 0.66
CA HIS A 215 -7.12 -49.21 0.71
C HIS A 215 -6.82 -50.45 -0.15
N LYS A 216 -6.27 -50.26 -1.34
CA LYS A 216 -5.89 -51.37 -2.23
C LYS A 216 -4.78 -52.22 -1.61
N ASP A 217 -3.80 -51.59 -0.98
CA ASP A 217 -2.71 -52.30 -0.30
C ASP A 217 -3.25 -53.08 0.91
N ILE A 218 -4.05 -52.47 1.79
CA ILE A 218 -4.65 -53.16 2.96
C ILE A 218 -5.54 -54.34 2.52
N ALA A 219 -6.39 -54.16 1.50
CA ALA A 219 -7.26 -55.23 1.01
C ALA A 219 -6.45 -56.42 0.47
N ARG A 220 -5.34 -56.16 -0.21
CA ARG A 220 -4.41 -57.20 -0.66
C ARG A 220 -3.74 -57.90 0.53
N TYR A 221 -3.31 -57.17 1.55
CA TYR A 221 -2.71 -57.76 2.75
C TYR A 221 -3.68 -58.73 3.47
N ASN A 222 -4.93 -58.32 3.68
CA ASN A 222 -5.92 -59.15 4.37
C ASN A 222 -6.27 -60.45 3.62
N GLN A 223 -6.05 -60.51 2.30
CA GLN A 223 -6.26 -61.73 1.51
C GLN A 223 -5.09 -62.71 1.60
N ILE A 224 -3.86 -62.21 1.81
CA ILE A 224 -2.65 -63.03 1.86
C ILE A 224 -2.51 -63.74 3.22
N ASP A 225 -3.00 -63.14 4.32
CA ASP A 225 -3.00 -63.74 5.67
C ASP A 225 -3.88 -65.02 5.79
N SER A 226 -4.69 -65.32 4.77
CA SER A 226 -5.56 -66.50 4.72
C SER A 226 -4.98 -67.71 3.94
N GLY A 227 -3.74 -67.64 3.43
CA GLY A 227 -3.05 -68.76 2.76
C GLY A 227 -1.65 -68.99 3.33
N GLU A 228 -1.31 -70.24 3.63
CA GLU A 228 -0.01 -70.69 4.20
C GLU A 228 1.17 -70.61 3.19
N ASP A 229 1.37 -69.47 2.53
CA ASP A 229 2.55 -69.25 1.68
C ASP A 229 3.54 -68.28 2.32
N VAL A 230 4.83 -68.64 2.20
CA VAL A 230 5.99 -67.96 2.79
C VAL A 230 5.94 -66.44 2.52
N GLN A 231 6.02 -65.69 3.62
CA GLN A 231 5.87 -64.24 3.67
C GLN A 231 7.06 -63.51 3.01
N GLU A 232 7.05 -63.36 1.69
CA GLU A 232 7.93 -62.40 1.00
C GLU A 232 7.43 -60.97 1.32
N GLU A 233 8.20 -60.21 2.09
CA GLU A 233 7.90 -58.80 2.37
C GLU A 233 7.93 -58.01 1.04
N PHE A 234 6.78 -57.53 0.55
CA PHE A 234 6.72 -56.75 -0.70
C PHE A 234 6.60 -55.24 -0.44
N GLY A 235 7.26 -54.43 -1.30
CA GLY A 235 7.04 -52.99 -1.44
C GLY A 235 7.62 -52.12 -0.32
N TRP A 236 6.77 -51.29 0.31
CA TRP A 236 7.18 -50.31 1.32
C TRP A 236 7.80 -50.93 2.59
N LYS A 237 7.52 -52.21 2.88
CA LYS A 237 8.13 -52.95 4.00
C LYS A 237 9.62 -53.22 3.78
N LEU A 238 10.04 -53.56 2.55
CA LEU A 238 11.46 -53.69 2.19
C LEU A 238 12.22 -52.37 2.38
N VAL A 239 11.54 -51.25 2.14
CA VAL A 239 12.11 -49.89 2.23
C VAL A 239 11.90 -49.29 3.62
N HIS A 240 11.09 -49.90 4.50
CA HIS A 240 10.81 -49.37 5.83
C HIS A 240 12.10 -49.23 6.65
N GLY A 241 13.06 -50.15 6.48
CA GLY A 241 14.41 -50.05 7.05
C GLY A 241 15.31 -49.00 6.39
N ASP A 242 15.11 -48.73 5.10
CA ASP A 242 15.90 -47.75 4.33
C ASP A 242 15.44 -46.30 4.56
N VAL A 243 14.17 -46.06 4.91
CA VAL A 243 13.65 -44.72 5.26
C VAL A 243 14.33 -44.17 6.52
N PHE A 244 14.75 -45.03 7.46
CA PHE A 244 15.47 -44.62 8.66
C PHE A 244 16.99 -44.54 8.47
N ARG A 245 17.50 -44.86 7.27
CA ARG A 245 18.93 -44.73 7.00
C ARG A 245 19.32 -43.25 7.00
N PRO A 246 20.38 -42.86 7.72
CA PRO A 246 20.81 -41.47 7.74
C PRO A 246 21.16 -41.00 6.32
N PRO A 247 20.65 -39.83 5.90
CA PRO A 247 20.89 -39.32 4.55
C PRO A 247 22.37 -38.98 4.36
N ARG A 248 22.88 -39.16 3.14
CA ARG A 248 24.30 -38.91 2.78
C ARG A 248 24.80 -37.51 3.16
N LYS A 249 23.90 -36.53 3.29
CA LYS A 249 24.17 -35.14 3.70
C LYS A 249 23.30 -34.72 4.90
N GLY A 250 23.25 -35.53 5.95
CA GLY A 250 22.42 -35.28 7.14
C GLY A 250 22.69 -33.95 7.85
N MET A 251 23.93 -33.48 7.87
CA MET A 251 24.28 -32.16 8.41
C MET A 251 23.59 -31.02 7.66
N LEU A 252 23.67 -31.02 6.32
CA LEU A 252 23.07 -29.99 5.47
C LEU A 252 21.54 -29.97 5.61
N LEU A 253 20.92 -31.16 5.63
CA LEU A 253 19.48 -31.30 5.83
C LEU A 253 19.03 -30.76 7.20
N SER A 254 19.80 -31.04 8.25
CA SER A 254 19.50 -30.57 9.61
C SER A 254 19.58 -29.05 9.71
N VAL A 255 20.60 -28.44 9.09
CA VAL A 255 20.74 -26.97 9.02
C VAL A 255 19.59 -26.33 8.25
N PHE A 256 19.21 -26.88 7.09
CA PHE A 256 18.09 -26.35 6.32
C PHE A 256 16.76 -26.48 7.06
N LEU A 257 16.52 -27.61 7.74
CA LEU A 257 15.30 -27.82 8.49
C LEU A 257 15.20 -26.86 9.69
N GLY A 258 16.28 -26.69 10.46
CA GLY A 258 16.30 -25.72 11.55
C GLY A 258 16.12 -24.28 11.06
N SER A 259 16.79 -23.91 9.98
CA SER A 259 16.63 -22.58 9.36
C SER A 259 15.20 -22.36 8.83
N GLY A 260 14.60 -23.40 8.24
CA GLY A 260 13.20 -23.37 7.79
C GLY A 260 12.22 -23.17 8.94
N VAL A 261 12.42 -23.88 10.06
CA VAL A 261 11.64 -23.71 11.29
C VAL A 261 11.78 -22.30 11.85
N GLN A 262 13.00 -21.75 11.85
CA GLN A 262 13.26 -20.37 12.30
C GLN A 262 12.47 -19.35 11.49
N VAL A 263 12.56 -19.41 10.16
CA VAL A 263 11.89 -18.48 9.25
C VAL A 263 10.37 -18.65 9.33
N PHE A 264 9.87 -19.88 9.44
CA PHE A 264 8.45 -20.17 9.57
C PHE A 264 7.85 -19.53 10.83
N PHE A 265 8.43 -19.80 12.00
CA PHE A 265 7.93 -19.22 13.26
C PHE A 265 8.11 -17.71 13.32
N MET A 266 9.23 -17.18 12.80
CA MET A 266 9.45 -15.73 12.71
C MET A 266 8.34 -15.07 11.88
N THR A 267 8.03 -15.64 10.72
CA THR A 267 6.99 -15.11 9.83
C THR A 267 5.61 -15.20 10.48
N LEU A 268 5.29 -16.34 11.11
CA LEU A 268 4.01 -16.55 11.79
C LEU A 268 3.78 -15.57 12.93
N VAL A 269 4.76 -15.41 13.83
CA VAL A 269 4.64 -14.50 14.98
C VAL A 269 4.59 -13.04 14.51
N THR A 270 5.39 -12.66 13.51
CA THR A 270 5.34 -11.31 12.92
C THR A 270 3.96 -11.02 12.34
N LEU A 271 3.37 -12.00 11.63
CA LEU A 271 2.02 -11.87 11.05
C LEU A 271 0.95 -11.71 12.13
N VAL A 272 1.02 -12.48 13.23
CA VAL A 272 0.09 -12.32 14.35
C VAL A 272 0.18 -10.91 14.95
N PHE A 273 1.38 -10.39 15.20
CA PHE A 273 1.55 -9.02 15.69
C PHE A 273 1.07 -7.95 14.71
N ALA A 274 1.22 -8.20 13.40
CA ALA A 274 0.69 -7.32 12.36
C ALA A 274 -0.85 -7.35 12.34
N CYS A 275 -1.47 -8.53 12.39
CA CYS A 275 -2.93 -8.68 12.39
C CYS A 275 -3.60 -8.11 13.64
N LEU A 276 -2.92 -8.15 14.80
CA LEU A 276 -3.40 -7.51 16.03
C LEU A 276 -3.22 -5.98 16.04
N GLY A 277 -2.59 -5.40 15.01
CA GLY A 277 -2.40 -3.95 14.87
C GLY A 277 -1.27 -3.36 15.72
N PHE A 278 -0.44 -4.19 16.36
CA PHE A 278 0.71 -3.71 17.15
C PHE A 278 1.83 -3.13 16.27
N LEU A 279 1.91 -3.56 15.00
CA LEU A 279 2.84 -3.05 14.01
C LEU A 279 2.12 -2.04 13.10
N SER A 280 1.95 -0.81 13.58
CA SER A 280 1.35 0.26 12.79
C SER A 280 2.28 0.67 11.63
N PRO A 281 1.75 0.87 10.40
CA PRO A 281 2.49 1.45 9.27
C PRO A 281 3.11 2.82 9.58
N ALA A 282 2.64 3.50 10.64
CA ALA A 282 3.16 4.79 11.10
C ALA A 282 4.66 4.76 11.44
N ASN A 283 5.14 3.63 11.99
CA ASN A 283 6.53 3.47 12.40
C ASN A 283 7.33 2.85 11.26
N ARG A 284 7.92 3.70 10.41
CA ARG A 284 8.80 3.27 9.32
C ARG A 284 9.87 2.33 9.86
N GLY A 285 9.94 1.12 9.31
CA GLY A 285 10.93 0.11 9.69
C GLY A 285 10.58 -0.72 10.93
N ALA A 286 9.51 -0.44 11.68
CA ALA A 286 9.15 -1.23 12.87
C ALA A 286 8.89 -2.71 12.55
N LEU A 287 8.27 -2.99 11.40
CA LEU A 287 8.07 -4.37 10.92
C LEU A 287 9.40 -5.07 10.68
N MET A 288 10.36 -4.41 10.01
CA MET A 288 11.69 -4.97 9.75
C MET A 288 12.47 -5.19 11.05
N THR A 289 12.43 -4.22 11.97
CA THR A 289 13.10 -4.33 13.27
C THR A 289 12.49 -5.45 14.11
N CYS A 290 11.16 -5.56 14.14
CA CYS A 290 10.45 -6.65 14.83
C CYS A 290 10.83 -8.01 14.24
N ALA A 291 10.82 -8.14 12.91
CA ALA A 291 11.21 -9.36 12.21
C ALA A 291 12.67 -9.74 12.51
N MET A 292 13.61 -8.78 12.53
CA MET A 292 15.01 -9.03 12.88
C MET A 292 15.17 -9.50 14.34
N ILE A 293 14.49 -8.85 15.28
CA ILE A 293 14.52 -9.24 16.70
C ILE A 293 13.96 -10.66 16.86
N LEU A 294 12.81 -10.94 16.25
CA LEU A 294 12.19 -12.27 16.28
C LEU A 294 13.09 -13.33 15.61
N TYR A 295 13.76 -12.99 14.51
CA TYR A 295 14.69 -13.89 13.85
C TYR A 295 15.83 -14.31 14.79
N VAL A 296 16.43 -13.35 15.51
CA VAL A 296 17.50 -13.62 16.48
C VAL A 296 16.98 -14.45 17.66
N CYS A 297 15.84 -14.08 18.24
CA CYS A 297 15.24 -14.79 19.37
C CYS A 297 14.82 -16.23 19.03
N LEU A 298 14.36 -16.46 17.80
CA LEU A 298 13.94 -17.77 17.31
C LEU A 298 15.11 -18.65 16.82
N GLY A 299 16.36 -18.20 17.02
CA GLY A 299 17.55 -19.03 16.82
C GLY A 299 17.59 -20.26 17.74
N THR A 300 16.99 -20.20 18.93
CA THR A 300 16.94 -21.33 19.87
C THR A 300 16.10 -22.51 19.34
N PRO A 301 14.86 -22.33 18.86
CA PRO A 301 14.12 -23.35 18.12
C PRO A 301 14.89 -23.91 16.91
N ALA A 302 15.57 -23.05 16.15
CA ALA A 302 16.36 -23.43 14.98
C ALA A 302 17.49 -24.41 15.36
N GLY A 303 18.24 -24.06 16.41
CA GLY A 303 19.31 -24.88 16.96
C GLY A 303 18.78 -26.19 17.57
N PHE A 304 17.66 -26.15 18.28
CA PHE A 304 17.02 -27.34 18.86
C PHE A 304 16.61 -28.34 17.76
N VAL A 305 15.92 -27.88 16.72
CA VAL A 305 15.48 -28.76 15.62
C VAL A 305 16.69 -29.28 14.83
N SER A 306 17.65 -28.42 14.52
CA SER A 306 18.89 -28.84 13.84
C SER A 306 19.62 -29.92 14.64
N ALA A 307 19.85 -29.69 15.94
CA ALA A 307 20.57 -30.63 16.79
C ALA A 307 19.81 -31.94 16.99
N ARG A 308 18.47 -31.90 17.13
CA ARG A 308 17.66 -33.11 17.29
C ARG A 308 17.66 -33.96 16.02
N VAL A 309 17.54 -33.34 14.85
CA VAL A 309 17.52 -34.04 13.57
C VAL A 309 18.92 -34.59 13.23
N TYR A 310 19.97 -33.80 13.49
CA TYR A 310 21.36 -34.20 13.34
C TYR A 310 21.68 -35.42 14.24
N LYS A 311 21.32 -35.34 15.52
CA LYS A 311 21.45 -36.44 16.47
C LYS A 311 20.67 -37.70 16.07
N SER A 312 19.48 -37.55 15.49
CA SER A 312 18.70 -38.69 14.96
C SER A 312 19.39 -39.41 13.80
N PHE A 313 20.34 -38.76 13.12
CA PHE A 313 21.14 -39.36 12.05
C PHE A 313 22.48 -39.94 12.52
N GLY A 314 22.72 -39.99 13.84
CA GLY A 314 23.90 -40.65 14.43
C GLY A 314 25.16 -39.78 14.48
N GLY A 315 25.02 -38.47 14.31
CA GLY A 315 26.13 -37.53 14.28
C GLY A 315 25.65 -36.33 13.54
#